data_AF-A0A383E862-F1
#
_entry.id   AF-A0A383E862-F1
#
_cell.length_a   1.000
_cell.length_b   1.000
_cell.length_c   1.000
_cell.angle_alpha   90.00
_cell.angle_beta   90.00
_cell.angle_gamma   90.00
#
_symmetry.space_group_name_H-M   'P 1'
#
loop_
_entity.id
_entity.type
_entity.pdbx_description
1 polymer ?
#
loop_
_entity_poly.entity_id
_entity_poly.type
_entity_poly.pdbx_seq_one_letter_code
_entity_poly.pdbx_strand_id
1 'polypeptide(L)'
;VPMGAGMALFKDPQNANVVRHHAQYILRAGSKDLGATTLEGSRNGMAMMVYSALHIFGRKGYELLIDRSIDKAKDFAQMIDKAQDFELTTTPILSLLTYRVCPAEVQEKLKHVNAKTRNAINEKVDALVVAVQKQQREAGKSFVSRTRLEAPDYPSQCITVFRVVLANPLTSHNDLAAILAEQHLIAKETQAWKELMDFVRETETVAS
;
A
#
# COMPACT_ATOMS: atom_id res chain seq x y z
N VAL A 1 -2.82 -12.00 -11.67
CA VAL A 1 -2.71 -13.45 -11.39
C VAL A 1 -3.75 -13.79 -10.33
N PRO A 2 -4.42 -14.94 -10.37
CA PRO A 2 -5.42 -15.31 -9.35
C PRO A 2 -4.82 -15.38 -7.95
N MET A 3 -5.63 -15.08 -6.94
CA MET A 3 -5.25 -15.20 -5.52
C MET A 3 -4.86 -16.65 -5.19
N GLY A 4 -3.82 -16.82 -4.38
CA GLY A 4 -3.30 -18.15 -3.99
C GLY A 4 -2.29 -18.76 -4.97
N ALA A 5 -1.90 -18.06 -6.04
CA ALA A 5 -0.84 -18.50 -6.95
C ALA A 5 0.56 -18.14 -6.41
N GLY A 6 1.01 -18.84 -5.38
CA GLY A 6 2.38 -18.78 -4.87
C GLY A 6 3.28 -19.84 -5.51
N MET A 7 4.53 -19.49 -5.81
CA MET A 7 5.51 -20.40 -6.38
C MET A 7 6.87 -20.24 -5.69
N ALA A 8 7.53 -21.35 -5.36
CA ALA A 8 8.93 -21.38 -4.96
C ALA A 8 9.75 -21.92 -6.13
N LEU A 9 10.75 -21.15 -6.58
CA LEU A 9 11.61 -21.50 -7.70
C LEU A 9 13.02 -21.77 -7.17
N PHE A 10 13.57 -22.94 -7.47
CA PHE A 10 14.92 -23.32 -7.10
C PHE A 10 15.82 -23.33 -8.33
N LYS A 11 17.00 -22.70 -8.21
CA LYS A 11 18.02 -22.75 -9.27
C LYS A 11 18.60 -24.16 -9.43
N ASP A 12 18.87 -24.83 -8.31
CA ASP A 12 19.24 -26.25 -8.29
C ASP A 12 17.97 -27.10 -8.12
N PRO A 13 17.62 -27.97 -9.09
CA PRO A 13 16.45 -28.83 -8.99
C PRO A 13 16.51 -29.81 -7.81
N GLN A 14 17.70 -30.10 -7.27
CA GLN A 14 17.86 -31.02 -6.13
C GLN A 14 17.37 -30.43 -4.82
N ASN A 15 17.30 -29.09 -4.70
CA ASN A 15 16.91 -28.43 -3.44
C ASN A 15 15.48 -28.76 -3.02
N ALA A 16 14.57 -28.99 -3.96
CA ALA A 16 13.19 -29.39 -3.65
C ALA A 16 13.10 -30.77 -2.98
N ASN A 17 14.15 -31.60 -3.07
CA ASN A 17 14.15 -32.94 -2.47
C ASN A 17 14.30 -32.92 -0.95
N VAL A 18 14.68 -31.80 -0.32
CA VAL A 18 14.80 -31.69 1.14
C VAL A 18 13.46 -31.96 1.85
N VAL A 19 12.35 -31.61 1.19
CA VAL A 19 10.99 -31.84 1.71
C VAL A 19 10.35 -33.11 1.13
N ARG A 20 11.16 -33.98 0.50
CA ARG A 20 10.64 -35.18 -0.17
C ARG A 20 10.10 -36.16 0.85
N HIS A 21 8.87 -36.61 0.64
CA HIS A 21 8.25 -37.63 1.47
C HIS A 21 7.58 -38.72 0.63
N HIS A 22 7.33 -39.86 1.26
CA HIS A 22 6.73 -41.02 0.63
C HIS A 22 5.58 -41.55 1.47
N ALA A 23 4.52 -41.99 0.79
CA ALA A 23 3.35 -42.60 1.40
C ALA A 23 2.89 -43.75 0.51
N GLN A 24 2.83 -44.97 1.04
CA GLN A 24 2.58 -46.16 0.22
C GLN A 24 1.25 -46.13 -0.55
N TYR A 25 0.25 -45.40 -0.03
CA TYR A 25 -1.08 -45.32 -0.60
C TYR A 25 -1.26 -44.23 -1.68
N ILE A 26 -0.30 -43.30 -1.85
CA ILE A 26 -0.43 -42.17 -2.79
C ILE A 26 0.90 -41.73 -3.42
N LEU A 27 1.96 -41.56 -2.62
CA LEU A 27 3.28 -41.09 -3.06
C LEU A 27 4.32 -42.21 -2.97
N ARG A 28 4.22 -43.18 -3.89
CA ARG A 28 5.10 -44.36 -3.91
C ARG A 28 6.57 -43.95 -4.13
N ALA A 29 7.48 -44.69 -3.50
CA ALA A 29 8.91 -44.51 -3.71
C ALA A 29 9.28 -44.68 -5.20
N GLY A 30 10.08 -43.77 -5.73
CA GLY A 30 10.45 -43.74 -7.15
C GLY A 30 9.42 -43.14 -8.11
N SER A 31 8.24 -42.72 -7.63
CA SER A 31 7.26 -42.02 -8.47
C SER A 31 7.77 -40.62 -8.88
N LYS A 32 7.38 -40.18 -10.09
CA LYS A 32 7.61 -38.81 -10.59
C LYS A 32 6.53 -37.82 -10.11
N ASP A 33 5.79 -38.18 -9.07
CA ASP A 33 4.72 -37.35 -8.53
C ASP A 33 5.32 -36.09 -7.87
N LEU A 34 4.90 -34.92 -8.33
CA LEU A 34 5.32 -33.62 -7.78
C LEU A 34 4.77 -33.40 -6.36
N GLY A 35 3.74 -34.13 -5.98
CA GLY A 35 3.22 -34.24 -4.62
C GLY A 35 4.29 -34.68 -3.62
N ALA A 36 5.31 -35.40 -4.06
CA ALA A 36 6.40 -35.84 -3.18
C ALA A 36 7.24 -34.67 -2.67
N THR A 37 7.32 -33.55 -3.39
CA THR A 37 8.16 -32.37 -3.05
C THR A 37 7.35 -31.16 -2.57
N THR A 38 6.20 -31.41 -1.94
CA THR A 38 5.37 -30.38 -1.31
C THR A 38 5.10 -30.75 0.14
N LEU A 39 4.85 -29.76 0.99
CA LEU A 39 4.47 -30.00 2.38
C LEU A 39 2.97 -30.31 2.52
N GLU A 40 2.16 -29.77 1.61
CA GLU A 40 0.72 -30.01 1.54
C GLU A 40 0.43 -31.32 0.80
N GLY A 41 -0.56 -32.09 1.28
CA GLY A 41 -1.05 -33.28 0.59
C GLY A 41 -1.86 -32.94 -0.67
N SER A 42 -3.14 -32.63 -0.50
CA SER A 42 -4.02 -32.22 -1.62
C SER A 42 -3.82 -30.75 -1.97
N ARG A 43 -3.75 -30.44 -3.27
CA ARG A 43 -3.59 -29.07 -3.79
C ARG A 43 -4.57 -28.79 -4.92
N ASN A 44 -5.01 -27.54 -5.03
CA ASN A 44 -5.85 -27.09 -6.14
C ASN A 44 -5.04 -26.88 -7.42
N GLY A 45 -5.71 -26.94 -8.58
CA GLY A 45 -5.11 -26.79 -9.90
C GLY A 45 -4.71 -25.36 -10.28
N MET A 46 -4.14 -24.56 -9.36
CA MET A 46 -3.76 -23.15 -9.61
C MET A 46 -2.85 -22.98 -10.83
N ALA A 47 -2.00 -23.97 -11.11
CA ALA A 47 -1.12 -23.97 -12.25
C ALA A 47 -1.87 -23.79 -13.58
N MET A 48 -3.08 -24.36 -13.72
CA MET A 48 -3.90 -24.21 -14.92
C MET A 48 -4.37 -22.76 -15.09
N MET A 49 -4.78 -22.09 -14.00
CA MET A 49 -5.19 -20.69 -14.09
C MET A 49 -4.01 -19.75 -14.39
N VAL A 50 -2.85 -20.02 -13.80
CA VAL A 50 -1.62 -19.28 -14.11
C VAL A 50 -1.22 -19.48 -15.57
N TYR A 51 -1.22 -20.74 -16.05
CA TYR A 51 -0.94 -21.07 -17.45
C TYR A 51 -1.89 -20.34 -18.41
N SER A 52 -3.20 -20.43 -18.17
CA SER A 52 -4.19 -19.75 -19.02
C SER A 52 -3.97 -18.24 -19.05
N ALA A 53 -3.69 -17.61 -17.91
CA ALA A 53 -3.43 -16.17 -17.87
C ALA A 53 -2.15 -15.80 -18.63
N LEU A 54 -1.05 -16.55 -18.46
CA LEU A 54 0.19 -16.37 -19.20
C LEU A 54 0.01 -16.58 -20.70
N HIS A 55 -0.80 -17.54 -21.11
CA HIS A 55 -1.06 -17.83 -22.52
C HIS A 55 -1.93 -16.76 -23.19
N ILE A 56 -2.98 -16.29 -22.49
CA ILE A 56 -3.91 -15.28 -23.01
C ILE A 56 -3.24 -13.92 -23.14
N PHE A 57 -2.60 -13.43 -22.07
CA PHE A 57 -1.97 -12.11 -22.09
C PHE A 57 -0.61 -12.12 -22.79
N GLY A 58 0.11 -13.24 -22.69
CA GLY A 58 1.49 -13.32 -23.15
C GLY A 58 2.40 -12.30 -22.45
N ARG A 59 3.68 -12.30 -22.84
CA ARG A 59 4.66 -11.36 -22.28
C ARG A 59 4.26 -9.90 -22.47
N LYS A 60 3.87 -9.51 -23.68
CA LYS A 60 3.54 -8.12 -24.03
C LYS A 60 2.28 -7.61 -23.34
N GLY A 61 1.29 -8.48 -23.11
CA GLY A 61 0.07 -8.10 -22.38
C GLY A 61 0.39 -7.80 -20.91
N TYR A 62 1.22 -8.63 -20.26
CA TYR A 62 1.67 -8.35 -18.89
C TYR A 62 2.54 -7.10 -18.79
N GLU A 63 3.47 -6.91 -19.73
CA GLU A 63 4.28 -5.69 -19.84
C GLU A 63 3.39 -4.44 -19.87
N LEU A 64 2.44 -4.40 -20.81
CA LEU A 64 1.49 -3.28 -20.91
C LEU A 64 0.69 -3.04 -19.63
N LEU A 65 0.23 -4.09 -18.96
CA LEU A 65 -0.55 -3.98 -17.71
C LEU A 65 0.31 -3.44 -16.56
N ILE A 66 1.54 -3.92 -16.43
CA ILE A 66 2.48 -3.50 -15.39
C ILE A 66 2.90 -2.04 -15.63
N ASP A 67 3.29 -1.70 -16.85
CA ASP A 67 3.73 -0.34 -17.20
C ASP A 67 2.63 0.69 -16.92
N ARG A 68 1.39 0.40 -17.35
CA ARG A 68 0.24 1.26 -17.05
C ARG A 68 -0.01 1.43 -15.55
N SER A 69 0.18 0.38 -14.77
CA SER A 69 0.04 0.44 -13.30
C SER A 69 1.13 1.32 -12.67
N ILE A 70 2.36 1.28 -13.20
CA ILE A 70 3.48 2.12 -12.74
C ILE A 70 3.23 3.58 -13.13
N ASP A 71 2.86 3.85 -14.38
CA ASP A 71 2.61 5.22 -14.85
C ASP A 71 1.45 5.88 -14.11
N LYS A 72 0.38 5.11 -13.84
CA LYS A 72 -0.74 5.60 -13.04
C LYS A 72 -0.34 5.93 -11.60
N ALA A 73 0.62 5.21 -11.03
CA ALA A 73 1.14 5.52 -9.69
C ALA A 73 1.93 6.84 -9.71
N LYS A 74 2.74 7.08 -10.75
CA LYS A 74 3.43 8.37 -10.95
C LYS A 74 2.44 9.51 -11.12
N ASP A 75 1.41 9.34 -11.93
CA ASP A 75 0.36 10.35 -12.13
C ASP A 75 -0.35 10.66 -10.81
N PHE A 76 -0.66 9.62 -10.01
CA PHE A 76 -1.30 9.82 -8.73
C PHE A 76 -0.40 10.56 -7.73
N ALA A 77 0.90 10.24 -7.71
CA ALA A 77 1.86 10.97 -6.90
C ALA A 77 1.88 12.47 -7.25
N GLN A 78 1.88 12.81 -8.55
CA GLN A 78 1.80 14.21 -8.99
C GLN A 78 0.48 14.90 -8.59
N MET A 79 -0.63 14.17 -8.54
CA MET A 79 -1.90 14.72 -8.03
C MET A 79 -1.81 15.02 -6.54
N ILE A 80 -1.19 14.13 -5.77
CA ILE A 80 -0.97 14.30 -4.33
C ILE A 80 -0.08 15.53 -4.08
N ASP A 81 1.04 15.66 -4.79
CA ASP A 81 1.96 16.80 -4.63
C ASP A 81 1.31 18.15 -4.93
N LYS A 82 0.30 18.19 -5.81
CA LYS A 82 -0.48 19.39 -6.13
C LYS A 82 -1.59 19.68 -5.12
N ALA A 83 -1.98 18.70 -4.32
CA ALA A 83 -3.07 18.82 -3.36
C ALA A 83 -2.52 19.33 -2.01
N GLN A 84 -2.81 20.60 -1.70
CA GLN A 84 -2.21 21.32 -0.57
C GLN A 84 -2.36 20.63 0.80
N ASP A 85 -3.44 19.89 1.01
CA ASP A 85 -3.73 19.24 2.30
C ASP A 85 -3.24 17.78 2.34
N PHE A 86 -2.36 17.39 1.42
CA PHE A 86 -1.72 16.09 1.38
C PHE A 86 -0.21 16.18 1.29
N GLU A 87 0.44 15.16 1.86
CA GLU A 87 1.89 14.98 1.85
C GLU A 87 2.22 13.61 1.24
N LEU A 88 2.97 13.60 0.14
CA LEU A 88 3.54 12.39 -0.43
C LEU A 88 4.72 11.94 0.45
N THR A 89 4.66 10.72 0.99
CA THR A 89 5.70 10.20 1.92
C THR A 89 6.66 9.22 1.24
N THR A 90 6.19 8.46 0.26
CA THR A 90 7.06 7.61 -0.57
C THR A 90 6.65 7.74 -2.02
N THR A 91 7.55 8.26 -2.85
CA THR A 91 7.39 8.32 -4.31
C THR A 91 7.36 6.91 -4.91
N PRO A 92 6.51 6.65 -5.92
CA PRO A 92 6.40 5.34 -6.52
C PRO A 92 7.64 4.92 -7.32
N ILE A 93 8.18 3.74 -7.02
CA ILE A 93 9.16 3.02 -7.87
C ILE A 93 8.45 2.02 -8.78
N LEU A 94 7.42 1.36 -8.25
CA LEU A 94 6.52 0.46 -8.98
C LEU A 94 5.11 1.07 -8.95
N SER A 95 4.07 0.24 -8.82
CA SER A 95 2.67 0.70 -8.72
C SER A 95 2.22 0.99 -7.28
N LEU A 96 3.15 1.28 -6.38
CA LEU A 96 2.90 1.51 -4.95
C LEU A 96 3.45 2.87 -4.54
N LEU A 97 2.67 3.60 -3.75
CA LEU A 97 3.08 4.84 -3.12
C LEU A 97 2.42 4.97 -1.74
N THR A 98 2.98 5.85 -0.91
CA THR A 98 2.38 6.22 0.36
C THR A 98 2.26 7.73 0.50
N TYR A 99 1.20 8.16 1.16
CA TYR A 99 0.89 9.57 1.37
C TYR A 99 0.00 9.70 2.61
N ARG A 100 -0.23 10.93 3.08
CA ARG A 100 -1.13 11.20 4.21
C ARG A 100 -1.85 12.52 4.02
N VAL A 101 -2.99 12.68 4.70
CA VAL A 101 -3.59 14.00 4.87
C VAL A 101 -2.70 14.77 5.85
N CYS A 102 -2.21 15.92 5.42
CA CYS A 102 -1.36 16.81 6.20
C CYS A 102 -1.61 18.24 5.68
N PRO A 103 -2.37 19.08 6.42
CA PRO A 103 -2.71 20.41 5.94
C PRO A 103 -1.46 21.24 5.65
N ALA A 104 -1.51 22.13 4.65
CA ALA A 104 -0.33 22.92 4.23
C ALA A 104 0.33 23.70 5.38
N GLU A 105 -0.47 24.30 6.27
CA GLU A 105 0.00 25.01 7.47
C GLU A 105 0.81 24.08 8.40
N VAL A 106 0.35 22.83 8.56
CA VAL A 106 1.01 21.81 9.37
C VAL A 106 2.31 21.35 8.71
N GLN A 107 2.32 21.15 7.38
CA GLN A 107 3.52 20.79 6.62
C GLN A 107 4.62 21.84 6.79
N GLU A 108 4.29 23.13 6.70
CA GLU A 108 5.26 24.21 6.91
C GLU A 108 5.75 24.25 8.36
N LYS A 109 4.84 24.10 9.34
CA LYS A 109 5.23 24.07 10.76
C LYS A 109 6.22 22.94 11.07
N LEU A 110 6.01 21.74 10.52
CA LEU A 110 6.85 20.56 10.74
C LEU A 110 8.33 20.77 10.35
N LYS A 111 8.61 21.65 9.38
CA LYS A 111 9.97 22.00 8.93
C LYS A 111 10.75 22.80 9.97
N HIS A 112 10.07 23.61 10.78
CA HIS A 112 10.70 24.61 11.65
C HIS A 112 10.66 24.29 13.14
N VAL A 113 9.87 23.29 13.56
CA VAL A 113 9.76 22.91 14.98
C VAL A 113 10.88 21.98 15.46
N ASN A 114 11.15 22.02 16.75
CA ASN A 114 12.05 21.07 17.41
C ASN A 114 11.48 19.63 17.40
N ALA A 115 12.33 18.64 17.70
CA ALA A 115 11.96 17.23 17.64
C ALA A 115 10.77 16.85 18.55
N LYS A 116 10.66 17.45 19.76
CA LYS A 116 9.58 17.15 20.70
C LYS A 116 8.22 17.60 20.14
N THR A 117 8.16 18.85 19.66
CA THR A 117 6.94 19.40 19.03
C THR A 117 6.63 18.69 17.72
N ARG A 118 7.64 18.36 16.91
CA ARG A 118 7.47 17.57 15.68
C ARG A 118 6.80 16.22 15.95
N ASN A 119 7.21 15.53 17.01
CA ASN A 119 6.62 14.24 17.38
C ASN A 119 5.15 14.41 17.78
N ALA A 120 4.83 15.39 18.61
CA ALA A 120 3.46 15.68 19.03
C ALA A 120 2.53 16.06 17.87
N ILE A 121 3.01 16.87 16.91
CA ILE A 121 2.24 17.19 15.69
C ILE A 121 1.98 15.91 14.88
N ASN A 122 3.00 15.09 14.66
CA ASN A 122 2.84 13.85 13.91
C ASN A 122 1.88 12.86 14.58
N GLU A 123 1.84 12.78 15.92
CA GLU A 123 0.83 11.97 16.62
C GLU A 123 -0.60 12.43 16.32
N LYS A 124 -0.82 13.75 16.22
CA LYS A 124 -2.11 14.33 15.82
C LYS A 124 -2.42 14.07 14.34
N VAL A 125 -1.43 14.19 13.45
CA VAL A 125 -1.58 13.83 12.03
C VAL A 125 -1.92 12.35 11.87
N ASP A 126 -1.27 11.47 12.63
CA ASP A 126 -1.57 10.04 12.65
C ASP A 126 -3.03 9.78 13.05
N ALA A 127 -3.51 10.44 14.11
CA ALA A 127 -4.90 10.35 14.54
C ALA A 127 -5.89 10.81 13.45
N LEU A 128 -5.57 11.89 12.74
CA LEU A 128 -6.35 12.37 11.60
C LEU A 128 -6.41 11.33 10.47
N VAL A 129 -5.27 10.77 10.05
CA VAL A 129 -5.21 9.72 9.01
C VAL A 129 -6.05 8.50 9.40
N VAL A 130 -5.99 8.09 10.67
CA VAL A 130 -6.82 6.99 11.19
C VAL A 130 -8.31 7.32 11.11
N ALA A 131 -8.71 8.53 11.51
CA ALA A 131 -10.10 8.96 11.47
C ALA A 131 -10.63 8.98 10.02
N VAL A 132 -9.89 9.59 9.11
CA VAL A 132 -10.24 9.66 7.68
C VAL A 132 -10.39 8.26 7.08
N GLN A 133 -9.45 7.36 7.35
CA GLN A 133 -9.49 5.99 6.82
C GLN A 133 -10.69 5.19 7.33
N LYS A 134 -11.04 5.33 8.63
CA LYS A 134 -12.20 4.66 9.21
C LYS A 134 -13.49 5.15 8.57
N GLN A 135 -13.66 6.46 8.45
CA GLN A 135 -14.87 7.04 7.89
C GLN A 135 -15.00 6.80 6.38
N GLN A 136 -13.89 6.82 5.62
CA GLN A 136 -13.88 6.43 4.21
C GLN A 136 -14.34 4.96 4.05
N ARG A 137 -13.85 4.06 4.90
CA ARG A 137 -14.28 2.66 4.91
C ARG A 137 -15.76 2.51 5.25
N GLU A 138 -16.27 3.24 6.24
CA GLU A 138 -17.66 3.18 6.68
C GLU A 138 -18.63 3.74 5.62
N ALA A 139 -18.23 4.78 4.89
CA ALA A 139 -19.01 5.33 3.78
C ALA A 139 -19.18 4.34 2.61
N GLY A 140 -18.26 3.38 2.45
CA GLY A 140 -18.37 2.28 1.48
C GLY A 140 -18.23 2.68 0.01
N LYS A 141 -17.87 3.94 -0.29
CA LYS A 141 -17.71 4.44 -1.66
C LYS A 141 -16.35 4.09 -2.26
N SER A 142 -15.30 4.19 -1.46
CA SER A 142 -13.95 3.83 -1.84
C SER A 142 -13.18 3.27 -0.63
N PHE A 143 -12.00 2.71 -0.89
CA PHE A 143 -11.17 2.17 0.18
C PHE A 143 -9.70 2.32 -0.13
N VAL A 144 -8.99 3.02 0.75
CA VAL A 144 -7.52 3.06 0.78
C VAL A 144 -7.04 2.47 2.10
N SER A 145 -6.09 1.54 2.01
CA SER A 145 -5.49 0.94 3.20
C SER A 145 -4.59 1.94 3.92
N ARG A 146 -4.39 1.75 5.23
CA ARG A 146 -3.37 2.48 6.00
C ARG A 146 -2.34 1.54 6.60
N THR A 147 -1.13 2.04 6.80
CA THR A 147 -0.03 1.33 7.46
C THR A 147 0.82 2.30 8.27
N ARG A 148 1.79 1.78 9.04
CA ARG A 148 2.83 2.59 9.70
C ARG A 148 4.17 2.26 9.09
N LEU A 149 4.99 3.27 8.83
CA LEU A 149 6.34 3.10 8.31
C LEU A 149 7.31 4.10 8.95
N GLU A 150 8.59 3.73 8.92
CA GLU A 150 9.69 4.65 9.19
C GLU A 150 9.94 5.47 7.93
N ALA A 151 9.86 6.80 8.06
CA ALA A 151 10.07 7.72 6.96
C ALA A 151 11.38 8.50 7.18
N PRO A 152 12.21 8.71 6.14
CA PRO A 152 13.45 9.48 6.27
C PRO A 152 13.26 10.87 6.87
N ASP A 153 12.14 11.54 6.55
CA ASP A 153 11.80 12.88 7.05
C ASP A 153 11.36 12.88 8.54
N TYR A 154 11.03 11.70 9.08
CA TYR A 154 10.57 11.50 10.45
C TYR A 154 11.36 10.38 11.15
N PRO A 155 12.69 10.53 11.33
CA PRO A 155 13.56 9.45 11.81
C PRO A 155 13.33 9.07 13.28
N SER A 156 12.62 9.90 14.04
CA SER A 156 12.35 9.69 15.47
C SER A 156 11.17 8.77 15.76
N GLN A 157 10.32 8.45 14.76
CA GLN A 157 9.14 7.62 14.96
C GLN A 157 8.52 7.11 13.66
N CYS A 158 7.79 5.99 13.73
CA CYS A 158 6.94 5.56 12.63
C CYS A 158 5.70 6.45 12.52
N ILE A 159 5.38 6.89 11.30
CA ILE A 159 4.18 7.68 10.98
C ILE A 159 3.10 6.79 10.35
N THR A 160 1.84 7.19 10.49
CA THR A 160 0.69 6.53 9.87
C THR A 160 0.39 7.16 8.52
N VAL A 161 0.31 6.32 7.49
CA VAL A 161 0.13 6.74 6.10
C VAL A 161 -0.93 5.91 5.40
N PHE A 162 -1.56 6.49 4.38
CA PHE A 162 -2.28 5.74 3.36
C PHE A 162 -1.27 4.99 2.48
N ARG A 163 -1.59 3.74 2.16
CA ARG A 163 -0.80 2.89 1.26
C ARG A 163 -1.68 2.45 0.10
N VAL A 164 -1.29 2.87 -1.09
CA VAL A 164 -1.99 2.58 -2.34
C VAL A 164 -1.16 1.62 -3.18
N VAL A 165 -1.83 0.62 -3.75
CA VAL A 165 -1.27 -0.30 -4.73
C VAL A 165 -2.20 -0.30 -5.94
N LEU A 166 -1.73 0.24 -7.06
CA LEU A 166 -2.49 0.35 -8.29
C LEU A 166 -2.30 -0.91 -9.13
N ALA A 167 -3.17 -1.89 -8.93
CA ALA A 167 -3.15 -3.16 -9.66
C ALA A 167 -4.37 -3.37 -10.57
N ASN A 168 -5.47 -2.63 -10.36
CA ASN A 168 -6.66 -2.75 -11.18
C ASN A 168 -6.49 -1.96 -12.50
N PRO A 169 -6.49 -2.61 -13.67
CA PRO A 169 -6.32 -1.92 -14.94
C PRO A 169 -7.48 -0.95 -15.25
N LEU A 170 -8.65 -1.16 -14.64
CA LEU A 170 -9.84 -0.34 -14.85
C LEU A 170 -9.86 0.96 -14.03
N THR A 171 -8.95 1.13 -13.06
CA THR A 171 -8.86 2.39 -12.30
C THR A 171 -8.54 3.55 -13.25
N SER A 172 -9.33 4.61 -13.20
CA SER A 172 -9.16 5.82 -13.99
C SER A 172 -8.54 6.95 -13.17
N HIS A 173 -8.04 7.99 -13.84
CA HIS A 173 -7.61 9.24 -13.18
C HIS A 173 -8.75 9.91 -12.40
N ASN A 174 -10.00 9.74 -12.83
CA ASN A 174 -11.17 10.27 -12.12
C ASN A 174 -11.38 9.54 -10.78
N ASP A 175 -11.16 8.23 -10.72
CA ASP A 175 -11.25 7.48 -9.47
C ASP A 175 -10.20 7.97 -8.46
N LEU A 176 -8.97 8.23 -8.95
CA LEU A 176 -7.89 8.76 -8.13
C LEU A 176 -8.20 10.16 -7.58
N ALA A 177 -8.69 11.06 -8.45
CA ALA A 177 -9.10 12.39 -8.05
C ALA A 177 -10.27 12.34 -7.04
N ALA A 178 -11.24 11.44 -7.26
CA ALA A 178 -12.36 11.25 -6.35
C ALA A 178 -11.92 10.75 -4.97
N ILE A 179 -10.92 9.87 -4.89
CA ILE A 179 -10.34 9.41 -3.62
C ILE A 179 -9.75 10.58 -2.83
N LEU A 180 -8.96 11.46 -3.46
CA LEU A 180 -8.38 12.62 -2.77
C LEU A 180 -9.45 13.61 -2.33
N ALA A 181 -10.43 13.89 -3.20
CA ALA A 181 -11.54 14.77 -2.88
C ALA A 181 -12.36 14.24 -1.69
N GLU A 182 -12.68 12.95 -1.68
CA GLU A 182 -13.39 12.30 -0.57
C GLU A 182 -12.59 12.38 0.74
N GLN A 183 -11.30 12.02 0.71
CA GLN A 183 -10.45 12.05 1.90
C GLN A 183 -10.31 13.46 2.47
N HIS A 184 -10.19 14.46 1.61
CA HIS A 184 -10.13 15.87 1.99
C HIS A 184 -11.42 16.35 2.65
N LEU A 185 -12.58 16.02 2.07
CA LEU A 185 -13.88 16.37 2.64
C LEU A 185 -14.07 15.72 4.01
N ILE A 186 -13.82 14.42 4.11
CA ILE A 186 -13.89 13.69 5.38
C ILE A 186 -12.95 14.33 6.41
N ALA A 187 -11.70 14.61 6.02
CA ALA A 187 -10.72 15.20 6.91
C ALA A 187 -11.23 16.49 7.54
N LYS A 188 -11.70 17.45 6.72
CA LYS A 188 -12.18 18.75 7.19
C LYS A 188 -13.41 18.69 8.10
N GLU A 189 -14.21 17.63 8.00
CA GLU A 189 -15.39 17.43 8.86
C GLU A 189 -15.04 16.74 10.19
N THR A 190 -13.87 16.11 10.31
CA THR A 190 -13.48 15.39 11.53
C THR A 190 -13.11 16.31 12.69
N GLN A 191 -13.38 15.87 13.91
CA GLN A 191 -12.88 16.53 15.12
C GLN A 191 -11.34 16.51 15.18
N ALA A 192 -10.71 15.44 14.68
CA ALA A 192 -9.25 15.30 14.63
C ALA A 192 -8.57 16.42 13.82
N TRP A 193 -9.21 16.89 12.74
CA TRP A 193 -8.71 18.05 11.98
C TRP A 193 -8.74 19.32 12.81
N LYS A 194 -9.86 19.59 13.49
CA LYS A 194 -9.99 20.79 14.35
C LYS A 194 -8.93 20.79 15.44
N GLU A 195 -8.79 19.69 16.17
CA GLU A 195 -7.76 19.56 17.21
C GLU A 195 -6.33 19.73 16.69
N LEU A 196 -6.02 19.21 15.50
CA LEU A 196 -4.72 19.38 14.87
C LEU A 196 -4.44 20.86 14.56
N MET A 197 -5.40 21.55 13.94
CA MET A 197 -5.25 22.95 13.57
C MET A 197 -5.16 23.87 14.81
N ASP A 198 -5.97 23.61 15.83
CA ASP A 198 -5.93 24.38 17.09
C ASP A 198 -4.57 24.21 17.78
N PHE A 199 -4.05 22.98 17.86
CA PHE A 199 -2.73 22.70 18.44
C PHE A 199 -1.59 23.41 17.70
N VAL A 200 -1.64 23.45 16.36
CA VAL A 200 -0.60 24.10 15.54
C VAL A 200 -0.63 25.62 15.71
N ARG A 201 -1.82 26.21 15.82
CA ARG A 201 -1.97 27.66 16.06
C ARG A 201 -1.54 28.08 17.47
N GLU A 202 -1.89 27.32 18.50
CA GLU A 202 -1.45 27.61 19.87
C GLU A 202 0.07 27.54 20.03
N THR A 203 0.73 26.64 19.29
CA THR A 203 2.19 26.52 19.29
C THR A 203 2.91 27.56 18.43
N GLU A 204 2.19 28.42 17.70
CA GLU A 204 2.76 29.65 17.11
C GLU A 204 2.85 30.79 18.12
N THR A 205 1.80 31.00 18.91
CA THR A 205 1.68 32.13 19.83
C THR A 205 2.68 32.11 21.00
N VAL A 206 3.24 30.95 21.33
CA VAL A 206 4.19 30.77 22.46
C VAL A 206 5.66 30.91 22.01
N ALA A 207 5.93 30.88 20.70
CA ALA A 207 7.28 30.97 20.14
C ALA A 207 7.66 32.37 19.63
N SER A 208 6.71 33.32 19.66
CA SER A 208 6.87 34.76 19.38
C SER A 208 6.96 35.56 20.67
#